data_AF-A0A7Z0MUX8-F1
#
_entry.id   AF-A0A7Z0MUX8-F1
#
_cell.length_a   1.000
_cell.length_b   1.000
_cell.length_c   1.000
_cell.angle_alpha   90.00
_cell.angle_beta   90.00
_cell.angle_gamma   90.00
#
_symmetry.space_group_name_H-M   'P 1'
#
loop_
_entity.id
_entity.type
_entity.pdbx_description
1 polymer ?
#
loop_
_entity_poly.entity_id
_entity_poly.type
_entity_poly.pdbx_seq_one_letter_code
_entity_poly.pdbx_strand_id
1 'polypeptide(L)'
;MDHNQKAKTYLLIDSQGAGKTLAARLLQLHLGVKHVIDDFEEQVWPDDIPDGSLVLTNGQPSNVPTHVIVISLADALRIVIAKLEASSAKRSASGKHP
;
A
#
# COMPACT_ATOMS: atom_id res chain seq x y z
N MET A 1 8.37 -1.05 25.19
CA MET A 1 8.30 -0.25 23.94
C MET A 1 8.52 -1.26 22.84
N ASP A 2 7.44 -1.88 22.38
CA ASP A 2 7.58 -3.13 21.63
C ASP A 2 6.70 -3.02 20.40
N HIS A 3 7.36 -3.15 19.26
CA HIS A 3 6.93 -3.75 17.99
C HIS A 3 7.76 -3.08 16.89
N ASN A 4 9.02 -3.51 16.80
CA ASN A 4 9.82 -3.38 15.59
C ASN A 4 9.19 -4.29 14.50
N GLN A 5 7.97 -3.96 14.06
CA GLN A 5 7.42 -4.54 12.84
C GLN A 5 8.32 -4.05 11.72
N LYS A 6 9.19 -4.93 11.22
CA LYS A 6 9.93 -4.67 9.97
C LYS A 6 8.93 -4.11 8.95
N ALA A 7 9.29 -2.98 8.35
CA ALA A 7 8.40 -2.29 7.44
C ALA A 7 8.12 -3.19 6.24
N LYS A 8 6.85 -3.58 6.06
CA LYS A 8 6.45 -4.54 5.02
C LYS A 8 6.53 -3.89 3.65
N THR A 9 7.02 -4.65 2.67
CA THR A 9 7.01 -4.25 1.26
C THR A 9 5.75 -4.77 0.60
N TYR A 10 5.11 -3.91 -0.19
CA TYR A 10 3.84 -4.17 -0.86
C TYR A 10 4.03 -4.04 -2.37
N LEU A 11 3.29 -4.85 -3.12
CA LEU A 11 3.23 -4.80 -4.57
C LEU A 11 1.78 -4.57 -5.01
N LEU A 12 1.52 -3.47 -5.71
CA LEU A 12 0.23 -3.14 -6.32
C LEU A 12 0.29 -3.38 -7.83
N ILE A 13 -0.43 -4.40 -8.29
CA ILE A 13 -0.49 -4.82 -9.69
C ILE A 13 -1.87 -4.52 -10.26
N ASP A 14 -1.90 -3.86 -11.41
CA ASP A 14 -3.13 -3.63 -12.19
C ASP A 14 -2.78 -3.18 -13.62
N SER A 15 -3.74 -3.03 -14.51
CA SER A 15 -3.52 -2.47 -15.84
C SER A 15 -3.07 -0.99 -15.80
N GLN A 16 -2.44 -0.54 -16.87
CA GLN A 16 -2.12 0.88 -17.06
C GLN A 16 -3.41 1.71 -17.03
N GLY A 17 -3.36 2.90 -16.42
CA GLY A 17 -4.52 3.79 -16.32
C GLY A 17 -5.58 3.39 -15.29
N ALA A 18 -5.42 2.28 -14.56
CA ALA A 18 -6.38 1.83 -13.53
C ALA A 18 -6.45 2.73 -12.27
N GLY A 19 -5.60 3.75 -12.17
CA GLY A 19 -5.57 4.66 -11.01
C GLY A 19 -4.66 4.19 -9.86
N LYS A 20 -3.72 3.27 -10.12
CA LYS A 20 -2.73 2.79 -9.14
C LYS A 20 -1.98 3.91 -8.43
N THR A 21 -1.60 4.98 -9.13
CA THR A 21 -0.89 6.12 -8.53
C THR A 21 -1.73 6.84 -7.48
N LEU A 22 -3.05 6.98 -7.70
CA LEU A 22 -3.96 7.58 -6.72
C LEU A 22 -4.11 6.65 -5.51
N ALA A 23 -4.35 5.36 -5.75
CA ALA A 23 -4.44 4.37 -4.69
C ALA A 23 -3.15 4.28 -3.87
N ALA A 24 -1.98 4.38 -4.52
CA ALA A 24 -0.68 4.36 -3.89
C ALA A 24 -0.51 5.49 -2.87
N ARG A 25 -0.91 6.72 -3.22
CA ARG A 25 -0.86 7.86 -2.29
C ARG A 25 -1.73 7.63 -1.05
N LEU A 26 -2.93 7.07 -1.24
CA LEU A 26 -3.84 6.77 -0.14
C LEU A 26 -3.28 5.65 0.74
N LEU A 27 -2.76 4.58 0.14
CA LEU A 27 -2.10 3.49 0.84
C LEU A 27 -0.86 3.96 1.59
N GLN A 28 -0.09 4.88 1.01
CA GLN A 28 1.12 5.42 1.64
C GLN A 28 0.80 6.01 3.02
N LEU A 29 -0.25 6.83 3.08
CA LEU A 29 -0.72 7.45 4.32
C LEU A 29 -1.23 6.42 5.34
N HIS A 30 -1.89 5.35 4.89
CA HIS A 30 -2.58 4.42 5.78
C HIS A 30 -1.74 3.21 6.21
N LEU A 31 -0.83 2.75 5.35
CA LEU A 31 0.06 1.61 5.61
C LEU A 31 1.40 2.04 6.20
N GLY A 32 1.68 3.34 6.30
CA GLY A 32 2.96 3.86 6.80
C GLY A 32 4.13 3.51 5.87
N VAL A 33 3.83 3.33 4.58
CA VAL A 33 4.83 3.09 3.53
C VAL A 33 5.67 4.35 3.37
N LYS A 34 6.99 4.20 3.26
CA LYS A 34 7.94 5.31 3.16
C LYS A 34 8.27 5.65 1.71
N HIS A 35 8.32 4.65 0.85
CA HIS A 35 8.75 4.79 -0.54
C HIS A 35 7.67 4.28 -1.47
N VAL A 36 7.38 5.04 -2.53
CA VAL A 36 6.55 4.59 -3.65
C VAL A 36 7.46 4.48 -4.86
N ILE A 37 7.48 3.30 -5.47
CA ILE A 37 8.34 2.97 -6.60
C ILE A 37 7.44 2.69 -7.79
N ASP A 38 7.58 3.48 -8.85
CA ASP A 38 6.87 3.29 -10.11
C ASP A 38 7.55 2.20 -10.96
N ASP A 39 6.77 1.68 -11.91
CA ASP A 39 7.02 0.53 -12.79
C ASP A 39 8.50 0.23 -13.14
N PHE A 40 8.83 -1.05 -13.25
CA PHE A 40 10.17 -1.50 -13.64
C PHE A 40 10.24 -1.76 -15.15
N GLU A 41 11.35 -1.38 -15.79
CA GLU A 41 11.54 -1.60 -17.23
C GLU A 41 11.55 -3.09 -17.62
N GLU A 42 12.09 -3.96 -16.77
CA GLU A 42 12.35 -5.37 -17.13
C GLU A 42 11.26 -6.36 -16.69
N GLN A 43 10.21 -5.92 -15.98
CA GLN A 43 9.25 -6.82 -15.31
C GLN A 43 9.94 -7.93 -14.47
N VAL A 44 11.10 -7.62 -13.90
CA VAL A 44 11.83 -8.45 -12.94
C VAL A 44 11.80 -7.72 -11.60
N TRP A 45 11.59 -8.44 -10.51
CA TRP A 45 11.68 -7.84 -9.18
C TRP A 45 13.13 -7.44 -8.87
N PRO A 46 13.43 -6.17 -8.53
CA PRO A 46 14.80 -5.75 -8.30
C PRO A 46 15.28 -6.12 -6.89
N ASP A 47 16.59 -6.35 -6.76
CA ASP A 47 17.23 -6.83 -5.54
C ASP A 47 17.32 -5.77 -4.43
N ASP A 48 17.15 -4.50 -4.77
CA ASP A 48 17.43 -3.34 -3.92
C ASP A 48 16.18 -2.56 -3.49
N ILE A 49 15.01 -3.19 -3.43
CA ILE A 49 13.79 -2.57 -2.91
C ILE A 49 13.94 -2.23 -1.41
N PRO A 50 13.83 -0.95 -1.01
CA PRO A 50 13.88 -0.57 0.40
C PRO A 50 12.73 -1.19 1.22
N ASP A 51 12.98 -1.45 2.51
CA ASP A 51 11.93 -1.85 3.44
C ASP A 51 10.83 -0.78 3.55
N GLY A 52 9.57 -1.22 3.62
CA GLY A 52 8.43 -0.30 3.70
C GLY A 52 8.11 0.40 2.38
N SER A 53 8.43 -0.24 1.25
CA SER A 53 8.10 0.26 -0.08
C SER A 53 6.75 -0.23 -0.59
N LEU A 54 6.09 0.58 -1.41
CA LEU A 54 4.95 0.19 -2.24
C LEU A 54 5.37 0.30 -3.69
N VAL A 55 5.42 -0.84 -4.36
CA VAL A 55 5.82 -0.97 -5.75
C VAL A 55 4.57 -0.98 -6.62
N LEU A 56 4.54 -0.18 -7.68
CA LEU A 56 3.44 -0.11 -8.65
C LEU A 56 3.87 -0.73 -9.97
N THR A 57 3.16 -1.75 -10.44
CA THR A 57 3.49 -2.39 -11.72
C THR A 57 2.27 -2.59 -12.61
N ASN A 58 2.50 -2.64 -13.92
CA ASN A 58 1.45 -2.90 -14.91
C ASN A 58 1.19 -4.40 -15.17
N GLY A 59 2.07 -5.27 -14.67
CA GLY A 59 1.98 -6.72 -14.74
C GLY A 59 2.69 -7.35 -13.54
N GLN A 60 2.55 -8.66 -13.35
CA GLN A 60 3.25 -9.34 -12.26
C GLN A 60 4.72 -9.54 -12.64
N PRO A 61 5.68 -8.89 -11.94
CA PRO A 61 7.08 -9.13 -12.20
C PRO A 61 7.46 -10.58 -11.83
N SER A 62 8.51 -11.08 -12.47
CA SER A 62 9.11 -12.37 -12.13
C SER A 62 9.92 -12.28 -10.83
N ASN A 63 10.11 -13.41 -10.14
CA ASN A 63 10.93 -13.55 -8.93
C ASN A 63 10.52 -12.67 -7.73
N VAL A 64 9.24 -12.32 -7.59
CA VAL A 64 8.74 -11.61 -6.40
C VAL A 64 9.03 -12.41 -5.14
N PRO A 65 9.78 -11.87 -4.16
CA PRO A 65 10.08 -12.56 -2.92
C PRO A 65 8.82 -12.92 -2.12
N THR A 66 8.84 -14.06 -1.42
CA THR A 66 7.68 -14.57 -0.65
C THR A 66 7.22 -13.67 0.49
N HIS A 67 8.07 -12.74 0.94
CA HIS A 67 7.75 -11.79 2.01
C HIS A 67 7.06 -10.52 1.50
N VAL A 68 6.98 -10.31 0.19
CA VAL A 68 6.27 -9.19 -0.43
C VAL A 68 4.77 -9.47 -0.41
N ILE A 69 4.00 -8.49 0.05
CA ILE A 69 2.54 -8.60 0.08
C ILE A 69 1.98 -8.05 -1.22
N VAL A 70 1.43 -8.93 -2.05
CA VAL A 70 0.73 -8.55 -3.27
C VAL A 70 -0.69 -8.11 -2.94
N ILE A 71 -1.09 -6.94 -3.41
CA ILE A 71 -2.40 -6.33 -3.19
C ILE A 71 -3.00 -5.95 -4.55
N SER A 72 -4.27 -6.29 -4.76
CA SER A 72 -5.04 -5.81 -5.92
C SER A 72 -5.52 -4.38 -5.70
N LEU A 73 -5.83 -3.63 -6.76
CA LEU A 73 -6.41 -2.29 -6.60
C LEU A 73 -7.73 -2.30 -5.81
N ALA A 74 -8.57 -3.32 -6.02
CA ALA A 74 -9.82 -3.46 -5.26
C ALA A 74 -9.55 -3.61 -3.76
N ASP A 75 -8.56 -4.42 -3.38
CA ASP A 75 -8.20 -4.61 -1.97
C ASP A 75 -7.52 -3.38 -1.38
N ALA A 76 -6.68 -2.70 -2.16
CA ALA A 76 -6.10 -1.42 -1.79
C ALA A 76 -7.19 -0.40 -1.41
N LEU A 77 -8.20 -0.25 -2.27
CA LEU A 77 -9.31 0.67 -2.04
C LEU A 77 -10.15 0.26 -0.81
N ARG A 78 -10.40 -1.05 -0.61
CA ARG A 78 -11.10 -1.54 0.58
C ARG A 78 -10.37 -1.19 1.88
N ILE A 79 -9.04 -1.34 1.91
CA ILE A 79 -8.22 -0.96 3.07
C ILE A 79 -8.35 0.54 3.36
N VAL A 80 -8.29 1.38 2.32
CA VAL A 80 -8.43 2.84 2.45
C VAL A 80 -9.82 3.20 3.00
N ILE A 81 -10.89 2.66 2.40
CA ILE A 81 -12.27 2.93 2.83
C ILE A 81 -12.47 2.52 4.30
N ALA A 82 -12.07 1.30 4.67
CA ALA A 82 -12.22 0.82 6.04
C ALA A 82 -11.48 1.71 7.06
N LYS A 83 -10.31 2.25 6.70
CA LYS A 83 -9.55 3.18 7.54
C LYS A 83 -10.21 4.55 7.65
N LEU A 84 -10.76 5.07 6.55
CA LEU A 84 -11.49 6.33 6.53
C LEU A 84 -12.77 6.25 7.37
N GLU A 85 -13.54 5.16 7.22
CA GLU A 85 -14.75 4.90 8.01
C GLU A 85 -14.44 4.78 9.51
N ALA A 86 -13.40 4.01 9.87
CA ALA A 86 -12.97 3.88 11.27
C ALA A 86 -12.51 5.23 11.87
N SER A 87 -11.87 6.08 11.08
CA SER A 87 -11.44 7.42 11.50
C SER A 87 -12.62 8.39 11.62
N SER A 88 -13.65 8.22 10.79
CA SER A 88 -14.90 8.99 10.86
C SER A 88 -15.71 8.61 12.11
N ALA A 89 -15.87 7.32 12.37
CA ALA A 89 -16.58 6.81 13.54
C ALA A 89 -15.98 7.30 14.87
N LYS A 90 -14.64 7.42 14.96
CA LYS A 90 -13.97 7.99 16.14
C LYS A 90 -14.31 9.47 16.38
N ARG A 91 -14.56 10.26 15.33
CA ARG A 91 -14.95 11.68 15.46
C ARG A 91 -16.39 11.83 15.91
N SER A 92 -17.30 10.98 15.41
CA SER A 92 -18.70 10.97 15.87
C SER A 92 -18.85 10.52 17.32
N ALA A 93 -17.98 9.64 17.82
CA ALA A 93 -18.00 9.17 19.20
C ALA A 93 -17.46 10.19 20.23
N SER A 94 -16.70 11.19 19.80
CA SER A 94 -16.07 12.20 20.68
C SER A 94 -16.86 13.51 20.80
N GLY A 95 -18.02 13.62 20.14
CA GLY A 95 -18.87 14.83 20.12
C GLY A 95 -19.80 15.01 21.32
N LYS A 96 -19.69 14.19 22.37
CA LYS A 96 -20.40 14.38 23.64
C LYS A 96 -19.44 14.97 24.66
N HIS A 97 -19.32 16.30 24.68
CA HIS A 97 -18.93 17.01 25.89
C HIS A 97 -20.17 17.72 26.45
N PRO A 98 -20.52 17.51 27.74
CA PRO A 98 -21.67 18.13 28.40
C PRO A 98 -21.54 19.64 28.56
#